data_AF-A0A1Q3GFJ0-F1
#
_entry.id   AF-A0A1Q3GFJ0-F1
#
_cell.length_a   1.000
_cell.length_b   1.000
_cell.length_c   1.000
_cell.angle_alpha   90.00
_cell.angle_beta   90.00
_cell.angle_gamma   90.00
#
_symmetry.space_group_name_H-M   'P 1'
#
loop_
_entity.id
_entity.type
_entity.pdbx_description
1 polymer ?
#
loop_
_entity_poly.entity_id
_entity_poly.type
_entity_poly.pdbx_seq_one_letter_code
_entity_poly.pdbx_strand_id
1 'polypeptide(L)'
;MKLPAEKIKDIAENQDMGLVCFLNPQTMEAKMMIDPDHPDFMGDLWEAGLEEIDTIWERFIKLEPMPSYVSFRIMEDFVTQVSHLHTRNQLQTASHFATLRQL
;
A
#
# COMPACT_ATOMS: atom_id res chain seq x y z
N MET A 1 -5.01 -23.57 -1.58
CA MET A 1 -3.77 -23.39 -0.80
C MET A 1 -3.96 -22.18 0.12
N LYS A 2 -3.37 -22.16 1.32
CA LYS A 2 -3.51 -21.07 2.29
C LYS A 2 -2.11 -20.62 2.76
N LEU A 3 -1.84 -19.31 2.73
CA LEU A 3 -0.60 -18.75 3.26
C LEU A 3 -0.57 -18.90 4.80
N PRO A 4 0.60 -19.18 5.40
CA PRO A 4 0.79 -19.09 6.85
C PRO A 4 0.51 -17.66 7.34
N ALA A 5 -0.04 -17.53 8.56
CA ALA A 5 -0.36 -16.23 9.15
C ALA A 5 0.86 -15.31 9.27
N GLU A 6 2.03 -15.88 9.61
CA GLU A 6 3.29 -15.13 9.67
C GLU A 6 3.70 -14.53 8.32
N LYS A 7 3.48 -15.26 7.23
CA LYS A 7 3.80 -14.78 5.88
C LYS A 7 2.85 -13.67 5.45
N ILE A 8 1.57 -13.76 5.82
CA ILE A 8 0.58 -12.70 5.59
C ILE A 8 0.98 -11.45 6.37
N LYS A 9 1.41 -11.61 7.62
CA LYS A 9 1.87 -10.50 8.46
C LYS A 9 3.11 -9.81 7.86
N ASP A 10 4.12 -10.59 7.45
CA ASP A 10 5.33 -10.09 6.81
C ASP A 10 5.01 -9.26 5.54
N ILE A 11 4.11 -9.77 4.69
CA ILE A 11 3.64 -9.03 3.51
C ILE A 11 2.94 -7.73 3.89
N ALA A 12 2.06 -7.75 4.90
CA ALA A 12 1.36 -6.56 5.36
C ALA A 12 2.31 -5.48 5.91
N GLU A 13 3.30 -5.88 6.73
CA GLU A 13 4.29 -4.96 7.29
C GLU A 13 5.14 -4.30 6.18
N ASN A 14 5.52 -5.05 5.15
CA ASN A 14 6.25 -4.48 4.00
C ASN A 14 5.38 -3.52 3.17
N GLN A 15 4.08 -3.81 3.00
CA GLN A 15 3.16 -2.88 2.33
C GLN A 15 2.96 -1.60 3.15
N ASP A 16 2.85 -1.70 4.47
CA ASP A 16 2.74 -0.53 5.35
C ASP A 16 4.00 0.36 5.30
N MET A 17 5.16 -0.22 4.95
CA MET A 17 6.41 0.50 4.69
C MET A 17 6.48 1.12 3.28
N GLY A 18 5.44 0.97 2.46
CA GLY A 18 5.38 1.52 1.10
C GLY A 18 6.04 0.65 0.03
N LEU A 19 6.32 -0.63 0.32
CA LEU A 19 6.87 -1.56 -0.66
C LEU A 19 5.77 -2.25 -1.45
N VAL A 20 6.01 -2.45 -2.74
CA VAL A 20 5.19 -3.34 -3.57
C VAL A 20 5.59 -4.78 -3.27
N CYS A 21 4.60 -5.61 -2.99
CA CYS A 21 4.80 -7.02 -2.72
C CYS A 21 4.31 -7.87 -3.90
N PHE A 22 5.11 -8.86 -4.26
CA PHE A 22 4.84 -9.82 -5.32
C PHE A 22 4.78 -11.21 -4.74
N LEU A 23 3.78 -12.01 -5.14
CA LEU A 23 3.61 -13.38 -4.67
C LEU A 23 3.62 -14.37 -5.84
N ASN A 24 4.48 -15.38 -5.78
CA ASN A 24 4.40 -16.52 -6.68
C ASN A 24 3.34 -17.52 -6.15
N PRO A 25 2.22 -17.73 -6.85
CA PRO A 25 1.15 -18.61 -6.36
C PRO A 25 1.53 -20.11 -6.41
N GLN A 26 2.58 -20.48 -7.16
CA GLN A 26 3.06 -21.86 -7.27
C GLN A 26 4.02 -22.21 -6.13
N THR A 27 4.97 -21.31 -5.79
CA THR A 27 6.01 -21.56 -4.78
C THR A 27 5.72 -20.92 -3.42
N MET A 28 4.78 -19.96 -3.36
CA MET A 28 4.49 -19.13 -2.19
C MET A 28 5.66 -18.23 -1.76
N GLU A 29 6.62 -18.02 -2.66
CA GLU A 29 7.70 -17.06 -2.49
C GLU A 29 7.15 -15.63 -2.64
N ALA A 30 7.56 -14.74 -1.74
CA ALA A 30 7.20 -13.34 -1.79
C ALA A 30 8.47 -12.51 -2.05
N LYS A 31 8.37 -11.57 -2.99
CA LYS A 31 9.41 -10.56 -3.27
C LYS A 31 8.87 -9.17 -2.96
N MET A 32 9.71 -8.29 -2.45
CA MET A 32 9.35 -6.92 -2.06
C MET A 32 10.30 -5.94 -2.73
N MET A 33 9.79 -4.81 -3.19
CA MET A 33 10.61 -3.75 -3.78
C MET A 33 9.92 -2.39 -3.64
N ILE A 34 10.66 -1.31 -3.90
CA ILE A 34 10.06 0.01 -4.13
C ILE A 34 9.25 -0.03 -5.42
N ASP A 35 8.09 0.63 -5.46
CA ASP A 35 7.27 0.69 -6.66
C ASP A 35 8.04 1.35 -7.82
N PRO A 36 8.37 0.61 -8.89
CA PRO A 36 9.10 1.18 -10.03
C PRO A 36 8.23 2.15 -10.84
N ASP A 37 6.91 2.07 -10.69
CA ASP A 37 5.96 2.98 -11.32
C ASP A 37 5.76 4.27 -10.49
N HIS A 38 6.41 4.41 -9.32
CA HIS A 38 6.27 5.60 -8.49
C HIS A 38 6.95 6.81 -9.16
N PRO A 39 6.31 7.98 -9.22
CA PRO A 39 6.87 9.17 -9.90
C PRO A 39 8.20 9.65 -9.32
N ASP A 40 8.46 9.38 -8.04
CA ASP A 40 9.73 9.72 -7.36
C ASP A 40 10.78 8.58 -7.39
N PHE A 41 10.55 7.52 -8.16
CA PHE A 41 11.46 6.38 -8.24
C PHE A 41 12.77 6.77 -8.94
N MET A 42 13.87 6.71 -8.19
CA MET A 42 15.24 6.92 -8.69
C MET A 42 15.79 5.57 -9.13
N GLY A 43 15.50 5.19 -10.39
CA GLY A 43 15.77 3.86 -10.95
C GLY A 43 17.21 3.39 -10.85
N ASP A 44 18.17 4.31 -10.92
CA ASP A 44 19.62 4.07 -10.92
C ASP A 44 20.11 3.31 -9.66
N LEU A 45 19.41 3.43 -8.52
CA LEU A 45 19.76 2.74 -7.27
C LEU A 45 19.24 1.30 -7.20
N TRP A 46 18.35 0.91 -8.12
CA TRP A 46 17.57 -0.33 -8.06
C TRP A 46 17.59 -1.13 -9.37
N GLU A 47 18.42 -0.74 -10.35
CA GLU A 47 18.55 -1.39 -11.67
C GLU A 47 18.70 -2.91 -11.59
N ALA A 48 19.53 -3.41 -10.66
CA ALA A 48 19.76 -4.85 -10.47
C ALA A 48 18.48 -5.61 -10.02
N GLY A 49 17.55 -4.93 -9.35
CA GLY A 49 16.25 -5.50 -9.01
C GLY A 49 15.34 -5.55 -10.24
N LEU A 50 15.34 -4.50 -11.07
CA LEU A 50 14.45 -4.33 -12.22
C LEU A 50 14.63 -5.39 -13.31
N GLU A 51 15.88 -5.77 -13.63
CA GLU A 51 16.15 -6.83 -14.62
C GLU A 51 15.61 -8.21 -14.18
N GLU A 52 15.63 -8.48 -12.88
CA GLU A 52 15.07 -9.73 -12.35
C GLU A 52 13.55 -9.75 -12.55
N ILE A 53 12.91 -8.59 -12.40
CA ILE A 53 11.45 -8.46 -12.35
C ILE A 53 10.83 -8.72 -13.72
N ASP A 54 11.41 -8.25 -14.83
CA ASP A 54 10.98 -8.55 -16.21
C ASP A 54 10.83 -10.06 -16.50
N THR A 55 11.68 -10.89 -15.87
CA THR A 55 11.62 -12.36 -16.02
C THR A 55 10.68 -13.03 -15.01
N ILE A 56 10.36 -12.32 -13.92
CA ILE A 56 9.59 -12.78 -12.76
C ILE A 56 8.11 -12.44 -12.89
N TRP A 57 7.72 -11.36 -13.57
CA TRP A 57 6.33 -10.88 -13.69
C TRP A 57 5.36 -11.95 -14.22
N GLU A 58 5.80 -12.85 -15.11
CA GLU A 58 4.91 -13.91 -15.63
C GLU A 58 4.50 -14.93 -14.55
N ARG A 59 5.29 -15.08 -13.49
CA ARG A 59 5.09 -16.09 -12.44
C ARG A 59 4.62 -15.50 -11.12
N PHE A 60 4.60 -14.18 -10.99
CA PHE A 60 4.28 -13.49 -9.76
C PHE A 60 3.08 -12.58 -9.95
N ILE A 61 2.27 -12.48 -8.90
CA ILE A 61 1.10 -11.60 -8.85
C ILE A 61 1.48 -10.40 -7.99
N LYS A 62 1.33 -9.19 -8.52
CA LYS A 62 1.42 -7.94 -7.74
C LYS A 62 0.28 -7.91 -6.73
N LEU A 63 0.61 -7.74 -5.47
CA LEU A 63 -0.37 -7.52 -4.41
C LEU A 63 -0.62 -6.02 -4.35
N GLU A 64 -1.76 -5.61 -4.89
CA GLU A 64 -2.18 -4.21 -4.82
C GLU A 64 -2.31 -3.77 -3.37
N PRO A 65 -1.65 -2.67 -2.97
CA PRO A 65 -1.77 -2.15 -1.62
C PRO A 65 -3.20 -1.68 -1.37
N MET A 66 -3.55 -1.57 -0.09
CA MET A 66 -4.81 -0.95 0.28
C MET A 66 -4.85 0.47 -0.30
N PRO A 67 -5.90 0.84 -1.05
CA PRO A 67 -5.99 2.19 -1.57
C PRO A 67 -5.95 3.19 -0.41
N SER A 68 -5.17 4.26 -0.58
CA SER A 68 -4.96 5.26 0.47
C SER A 68 -6.26 5.87 0.98
N TYR A 69 -7.30 5.98 0.14
CA TYR A 69 -8.64 6.44 0.54
C TYR A 69 -9.30 5.55 1.60
N VAL A 70 -8.97 4.25 1.65
CA VAL A 70 -9.50 3.33 2.67
C VAL A 70 -8.87 3.64 4.03
N SER A 71 -7.58 4.00 4.07
CA SER A 71 -6.89 4.41 5.30
C SER A 71 -7.51 5.68 5.90
N PHE A 72 -8.07 6.57 5.08
CA PHE A 72 -8.78 7.77 5.56
C PHE A 72 -10.14 7.48 6.22
N ARG A 73 -10.73 6.29 6.06
CA ARG A 73 -11.95 5.93 6.80
C ARG A 73 -11.74 5.94 8.32
N ILE A 74 -10.54 5.60 8.78
CA ILE A 74 -10.19 5.70 10.20
C ILE A 74 -10.30 7.16 10.68
N MET A 75 -9.91 8.12 9.84
CA MET A 75 -10.07 9.54 10.13
C MET A 75 -11.54 9.94 10.15
N GLU A 76 -12.38 9.44 9.23
CA GLU A 76 -13.82 9.69 9.26
C GLU A 76 -14.46 9.20 10.56
N ASP A 77 -14.16 7.97 10.97
CA ASP A 77 -14.65 7.37 12.22
C ASP A 77 -14.18 8.16 13.45
N PHE A 78 -12.92 8.61 13.46
CA PHE A 78 -12.37 9.46 14.53
C PHE A 78 -13.11 10.80 14.64
N VAL A 79 -13.41 11.46 13.50
CA VAL A 79 -14.04 12.78 13.53
C VAL A 79 -15.43 12.73 14.18
N THR A 80 -16.16 11.62 14.04
CA THR A 80 -17.47 11.45 14.72
C THR A 80 -17.36 11.48 16.25
N GLN A 81 -16.20 11.14 16.80
CA GLN A 81 -15.94 11.05 18.25
C GLN A 81 -15.45 12.38 18.85
N VAL A 82 -15.06 13.36 18.01
CA VAL A 82 -14.56 14.66 18.48
C VAL A 82 -15.70 15.49 19.05
N SER A 83 -15.67 15.83 20.34
CA SER A 83 -16.75 16.56 21.03
C SER A 83 -16.81 18.06 20.69
N HIS A 84 -15.66 18.68 20.39
CA HIS A 84 -15.59 20.10 20.08
C HIS A 84 -16.05 20.38 18.63
N LEU A 85 -17.20 21.06 18.49
CA LEU A 85 -17.89 21.25 17.21
C LEU A 85 -17.02 21.91 16.13
N HIS A 86 -16.27 22.96 16.49
CA HIS A 86 -15.43 23.67 15.54
C HIS A 86 -14.30 22.77 14.99
N THR A 87 -13.66 22.01 15.87
CA THR A 87 -12.58 21.09 15.52
C THR A 87 -13.11 19.94 14.67
N ARG A 88 -14.28 19.39 15.03
CA ARG A 88 -14.96 18.37 14.23
C ARG A 88 -15.19 18.86 12.79
N ASN A 89 -15.77 20.05 12.62
CA ASN A 89 -16.08 20.60 11.30
C ASN A 89 -14.81 20.83 10.46
N GLN A 90 -13.72 21.30 11.08
CA GLN A 90 -12.43 21.47 10.39
C GLN A 90 -11.88 20.13 9.90
N LEU A 91 -11.88 19.10 10.74
CA LEU A 91 -11.37 17.76 10.40
C LEU A 91 -12.25 17.06 9.36
N GLN A 92 -13.57 17.21 9.44
CA GLN A 92 -14.52 16.70 8.43
C GLN A 92 -14.23 17.30 7.06
N THR A 93 -14.04 18.61 7.01
CA THR A 93 -13.73 19.33 5.77
C THR A 93 -12.41 18.84 5.18
N ALA A 94 -11.36 18.74 6.00
CA ALA A 94 -10.05 18.25 5.57
C ALA A 94 -10.08 16.80 5.05
N SER A 95 -10.83 15.92 5.72
CA SER A 95 -10.96 14.51 5.33
C SER A 95 -11.66 14.36 3.98
N HIS A 96 -12.74 15.12 3.76
CA HIS A 96 -13.46 15.10 2.47
C HIS A 96 -12.58 15.56 1.29
N PHE A 97 -11.74 16.59 1.50
CA PHE A 97 -10.80 17.04 0.47
C PHE A 97 -9.68 16.03 0.18
N ALA A 98 -9.22 15.27 1.18
CA ALA A 98 -8.22 14.22 0.99
C ALA A 98 -8.76 13.07 0.14
N THR A 99 -10.02 12.65 0.36
CA THR A 99 -10.67 11.60 -0.42
C THR A 99 -10.91 12.00 -1.88
N LEU A 100 -11.28 13.25 -2.15
CA LEU A 100 -11.52 13.74 -3.52
C LEU A 100 -10.25 13.96 -4.35
N ARG A 101 -9.08 14.14 -3.74
CA ARG A 101 -7.81 14.29 -4.45
C ARG A 101 -7.18 12.96 -4.92
N GLN A 102 -7.76 11.83 -4.50
CA GLN A 102 -7.24 10.48 -4.80
C GLN A 102 -8.11 9.72 -5.82
N LEU A 103 -9.13 10.38 -6.39
CA LEU A 103 -10.00 9.91 -7.48
C LEU A 103 -9.67 10.68 -8.77
#